data_AF-A0A953MMN5-F1
#
_entry.id   AF-A0A953MMN5-F1
#
_cell.length_a   1.000
_cell.length_b   1.000
_cell.length_c   1.000
_cell.angle_alpha   90.00
_cell.angle_beta   90.00
_cell.angle_gamma   90.00
#
_symmetry.space_group_name_H-M   'P 1'
#
loop_
_entity.id
_entity.type
_entity.pdbx_description
1 polymer ?
#
loop_
_entity_poly.entity_id
_entity_poly.type
_entity_poly.pdbx_seq_one_letter_code
_entity_poly.pdbx_strand_id
1 'polypeptide(L)'
;MKKLLSFLFFIFSITLLAQTPGSITGKVFDAKNNEPLPGVNVIIKGTYYGAATDLGGNFTIKNISPGSYNVDISFIGYKTTQFTGIIIESNQVKHLDVKLQESVLTLEQDVIVIGEKPLLDVEETQSKRTISREDIENSIVESVADVVVQQAGVVKSDNAIHIRGGRSYENAFLLDGVSVQDPLAGTGFGLQLSANSIEEVEVITGGYNAEFGQATSGVVNVKTREGGNSYHAYLSYKRDNLGNETSPHVFNIDILEANFSGPEPITSSLLPLIGAKIPGEITFFGNFYVGLSDGITQGYYKPEPYQLVSSTFHQSRFA
;
A
#
# COMPACT_ATOMS: atom_id res chain seq x y z
N MET A 1 -44.40 -2.28 -37.74
CA MET A 1 -43.38 -1.58 -36.91
C MET A 1 -42.73 -2.48 -35.86
N LYS A 2 -43.48 -3.19 -35.00
CA LYS A 2 -42.89 -4.10 -33.98
C LYS A 2 -41.98 -5.21 -34.53
N LYS A 3 -42.34 -5.82 -35.68
CA LYS A 3 -41.52 -6.84 -36.35
C LYS A 3 -40.21 -6.30 -36.96
N LEU A 4 -40.21 -5.04 -37.39
CA LEU A 4 -39.02 -4.36 -37.94
C LEU A 4 -38.03 -4.00 -36.82
N LEU A 5 -38.54 -3.53 -35.68
CA LEU A 5 -37.73 -3.21 -34.50
C LEU A 5 -37.06 -4.47 -33.91
N SER A 6 -37.78 -5.59 -33.87
CA SER A 6 -37.23 -6.88 -33.40
C SER A 6 -36.13 -7.41 -34.33
N PHE A 7 -36.27 -7.21 -35.65
CA PHE A 7 -35.25 -7.58 -36.63
C PHE A 7 -34.00 -6.70 -36.52
N LEU A 8 -34.16 -5.40 -36.28
CA LEU A 8 -33.05 -4.48 -36.05
C LEU A 8 -32.28 -4.82 -34.76
N PHE A 9 -33.00 -5.21 -33.71
CA PHE A 9 -32.39 -5.66 -32.45
C PHE A 9 -31.61 -6.97 -32.62
N PHE A 10 -32.11 -7.90 -33.43
CA PHE A 10 -31.40 -9.14 -33.75
C PHE A 10 -30.10 -8.90 -34.53
N ILE A 11 -30.07 -7.93 -35.46
CA ILE A 11 -28.86 -7.54 -36.19
C ILE A 11 -27.83 -6.87 -35.26
N PHE A 12 -28.27 -6.05 -34.30
CA PHE A 12 -27.39 -5.40 -33.33
C PHE A 12 -26.73 -6.39 -32.35
N SER A 13 -27.40 -7.51 -32.06
CA SER A 13 -26.80 -8.58 -31.23
C SER A 13 -25.64 -9.30 -31.91
N ILE A 14 -25.59 -9.33 -33.24
CA ILE A 14 -24.52 -10.01 -33.99
C ILE A 14 -23.22 -9.19 -33.94
N THR A 15 -23.31 -7.86 -33.82
CA THR A 15 -22.13 -6.97 -33.72
C THR A 15 -21.46 -7.01 -32.34
N LEU A 16 -22.10 -7.56 -31.30
CA LEU A 16 -21.54 -7.67 -29.95
C LEU A 16 -20.50 -8.80 -29.82
N LEU A 17 -20.38 -9.71 -30.80
CA LEU A 17 -19.41 -10.81 -30.82
C LEU A 17 -18.10 -10.48 -31.55
N ALA A 18 -17.86 -9.21 -31.89
CA ALA A 18 -16.74 -8.80 -32.74
C ALA A 18 -15.46 -8.36 -32.01
N GLN A 19 -15.27 -8.74 -30.74
CA GLN A 19 -13.97 -8.49 -30.10
C GLN A 19 -12.91 -9.36 -30.77
N THR A 20 -12.06 -8.73 -31.58
CA THR A 20 -11.00 -9.43 -32.30
C THR A 20 -9.89 -9.71 -31.29
N PRO A 21 -9.57 -10.98 -31.01
CA PRO A 21 -8.60 -11.27 -29.97
C PRO A 21 -7.20 -10.82 -30.37
N GLY A 22 -6.40 -10.44 -29.38
CA GLY A 22 -4.97 -10.14 -29.52
C GLY A 22 -4.10 -11.38 -29.40
N SER A 23 -2.78 -11.18 -29.52
CA SER A 23 -1.79 -12.24 -29.32
C SER A 23 -0.52 -11.70 -28.68
N ILE A 24 0.21 -12.58 -27.98
CA ILE A 24 1.54 -12.30 -27.45
C ILE A 24 2.53 -13.21 -28.18
N THR A 25 3.64 -12.65 -28.63
CA THR A 25 4.76 -13.40 -29.20
C THR A 25 6.05 -12.92 -28.55
N GLY A 26 7.08 -13.74 -28.57
CA GLY A 26 8.34 -13.36 -27.98
C GLY A 26 9.32 -14.49 -27.94
N LYS A 27 10.51 -14.19 -27.42
CA LYS A 27 11.60 -15.15 -27.33
C LYS A 27 12.22 -15.16 -25.94
N VAL A 28 12.47 -16.35 -25.42
CA VAL A 28 13.09 -16.58 -24.11
C VAL A 28 14.51 -17.05 -24.28
N PHE A 29 15.42 -16.41 -23.54
CA PHE A 29 16.85 -16.68 -23.57
C PHE A 29 17.42 -16.80 -22.16
N ASP A 30 18.55 -17.47 -22.05
CA ASP A 30 19.36 -17.47 -20.85
C ASP A 30 20.14 -16.14 -20.73
N ALA A 31 20.08 -15.51 -19.55
CA ALA A 31 20.73 -14.23 -19.29
C ALA A 31 22.27 -14.28 -19.34
N LYS A 32 22.88 -15.44 -19.11
CA LYS A 32 24.34 -15.62 -19.00
C LYS A 32 25.01 -15.78 -20.36
N ASN A 33 24.46 -16.62 -21.23
CA ASN A 33 25.05 -16.95 -22.53
C ASN A 33 24.21 -16.48 -23.73
N ASN A 34 23.02 -15.90 -23.51
CA ASN A 34 22.04 -15.53 -24.53
C ASN A 34 21.60 -16.70 -25.44
N GLU A 35 21.69 -17.94 -24.95
CA GLU A 35 21.18 -19.11 -25.66
C GLU A 35 19.65 -19.16 -25.56
N PRO A 36 18.94 -19.56 -26.63
CA PRO A 36 17.50 -19.73 -26.60
C PRO A 36 17.10 -20.89 -25.67
N LEU A 37 16.05 -20.69 -24.87
CA LEU A 37 15.59 -21.69 -23.91
C LEU A 37 14.33 -22.41 -24.43
N PRO A 38 14.42 -23.72 -24.76
CA PRO A 38 13.27 -24.50 -25.19
C PRO A 38 12.46 -25.07 -24.01
N GLY A 39 11.14 -25.17 -24.16
CA GLY A 39 10.26 -25.77 -23.15
C GLY A 39 9.98 -24.88 -21.93
N VAL A 40 10.28 -23.58 -22.02
CA VAL A 40 9.88 -22.58 -21.01
C VAL A 40 8.37 -22.42 -21.04
N ASN A 41 7.76 -22.43 -19.86
CA ASN A 41 6.31 -22.30 -19.71
C ASN A 41 5.93 -20.82 -19.53
N VAL A 42 5.13 -20.29 -20.44
CA VAL A 42 4.62 -18.91 -20.43
C VAL A 42 3.10 -18.96 -20.21
N ILE A 43 2.63 -18.47 -19.06
CA ILE A 43 1.22 -18.51 -18.66
C ILE A 43 0.71 -17.11 -18.35
N ILE A 44 -0.50 -16.81 -18.81
CA ILE A 44 -1.21 -15.58 -18.43
C ILE A 44 -2.03 -15.85 -17.16
N LYS A 45 -1.67 -15.19 -16.06
CA LYS A 45 -2.29 -15.38 -14.74
C LYS A 45 -3.78 -15.04 -14.74
N GLY A 46 -4.55 -15.81 -13.98
CA GLY A 46 -6.01 -15.71 -13.93
C GLY A 46 -6.74 -16.22 -15.19
N THR A 47 -6.03 -16.82 -16.16
CA THR A 47 -6.62 -17.36 -17.39
C THR A 47 -6.06 -18.75 -17.73
N TYR A 48 -6.64 -19.39 -18.76
CA TYR A 48 -6.12 -20.64 -19.33
C TYR A 48 -5.16 -20.42 -20.49
N TYR A 49 -4.81 -19.17 -20.81
CA TYR A 49 -3.93 -18.86 -21.93
C TYR A 49 -2.48 -19.12 -21.53
N GLY A 50 -1.80 -19.94 -22.33
CA GLY A 50 -0.38 -20.21 -22.15
C GLY A 50 0.23 -20.87 -23.38
N ALA A 51 1.55 -20.87 -23.43
CA ALA A 51 2.34 -21.56 -24.45
C ALA A 51 3.68 -22.01 -23.87
N ALA A 52 4.26 -23.04 -24.47
CA ALA A 52 5.64 -23.42 -24.23
C ALA A 52 6.53 -22.86 -25.36
N THR A 53 7.79 -22.54 -25.04
CA THR A 53 8.76 -22.12 -26.05
C THR A 53 9.23 -23.28 -26.93
N ASP A 54 9.49 -22.98 -28.21
CA ASP A 54 10.04 -23.91 -29.20
C ASP A 54 11.55 -24.13 -29.04
N LEU A 55 12.16 -24.95 -29.92
CA LEU A 55 13.61 -25.20 -29.95
C LEU A 55 14.46 -23.93 -30.13
N GLY A 56 13.88 -22.90 -30.73
CA GLY A 56 14.50 -21.59 -30.90
C GLY A 56 14.20 -20.63 -29.74
N GLY A 57 13.50 -21.05 -28.69
CA GLY A 57 13.09 -20.20 -27.58
C GLY A 57 11.89 -19.31 -27.87
N ASN A 58 11.24 -19.43 -29.03
CA ASN A 58 10.10 -18.59 -29.39
C ASN A 58 8.80 -19.14 -28.80
N PHE A 59 7.89 -18.25 -28.40
CA PHE A 59 6.53 -18.62 -28.00
C PHE A 59 5.50 -17.74 -28.70
N THR A 60 4.26 -18.23 -28.78
CA THR A 60 3.13 -17.49 -29.33
C THR A 60 1.85 -17.92 -28.62
N ILE A 61 1.20 -16.98 -27.93
CA ILE A 61 -0.10 -17.16 -27.29
C ILE A 61 -1.12 -16.39 -28.13
N LYS A 62 -2.10 -17.09 -28.70
CA LYS A 62 -3.13 -16.53 -29.58
C LYS A 62 -4.48 -16.48 -28.86
N ASN A 63 -5.41 -15.74 -29.45
CA ASN A 63 -6.81 -15.68 -29.02
C ASN A 63 -7.00 -15.12 -27.59
N ILE A 64 -6.20 -14.12 -27.22
CA ILE A 64 -6.28 -13.46 -25.92
C ILE A 64 -7.29 -12.32 -26.02
N SER A 65 -8.27 -12.29 -25.12
CA SER A 65 -9.21 -11.17 -25.02
C SER A 65 -8.46 -9.86 -24.72
N PRO A 66 -8.86 -8.70 -25.28
CA PRO A 66 -8.22 -7.43 -24.95
C PRO A 66 -8.36 -7.09 -23.46
N GLY A 67 -7.27 -6.63 -22.83
CA GLY A 67 -7.22 -6.38 -21.39
C GLY A 67 -5.80 -6.17 -20.86
N SER A 68 -5.67 -5.92 -19.55
CA SER A 68 -4.40 -5.88 -18.84
C SER A 68 -4.18 -7.20 -18.11
N TYR A 69 -3.00 -7.80 -18.30
CA TYR A 69 -2.70 -9.14 -17.80
C TYR A 69 -1.33 -9.21 -17.15
N ASN A 70 -1.18 -10.18 -16.24
CA ASN A 70 0.11 -10.59 -15.72
C ASN A 70 0.58 -11.88 -16.43
N VAL A 71 1.85 -11.95 -16.81
CA VAL A 71 2.43 -13.07 -17.54
C VAL A 71 3.56 -13.69 -16.73
N ASP A 72 3.39 -14.95 -16.35
CA ASP A 72 4.35 -15.74 -15.60
C ASP A 72 5.18 -16.59 -16.56
N ILE A 73 6.51 -16.54 -16.39
CA ILE A 73 7.46 -17.28 -17.19
C ILE A 73 8.30 -18.13 -16.25
N SER A 74 8.19 -19.45 -16.41
CA SER A 74 8.80 -20.44 -15.52
C SER A 74 9.53 -21.51 -16.31
N PHE A 75 10.71 -21.88 -15.82
CA PHE A 75 11.51 -22.95 -16.39
C PHE A 75 12.32 -23.64 -15.29
N ILE A 76 12.48 -24.96 -15.39
CA ILE A 76 13.15 -25.75 -14.35
C ILE A 76 14.63 -25.36 -14.31
N GLY A 77 15.13 -25.03 -13.12
CA GLY A 77 16.51 -24.57 -12.92
C GLY A 77 16.72 -23.07 -13.16
N TYR A 78 15.66 -22.31 -13.40
CA TYR A 78 15.70 -20.85 -13.58
C TYR A 78 14.76 -20.16 -12.59
N LYS A 79 15.03 -18.87 -12.31
CA LYS A 79 14.13 -18.04 -11.51
C LYS A 79 12.85 -17.76 -12.30
N THR A 80 11.71 -17.83 -11.63
CA THR A 80 10.42 -17.46 -12.23
C THR A 80 10.35 -15.94 -12.37
N THR A 81 10.00 -15.46 -13.55
CA THR A 81 9.83 -14.02 -13.83
C THR A 81 8.37 -13.74 -14.12
N GLN A 82 7.79 -12.79 -13.40
CA GLN A 82 6.41 -12.35 -13.61
C GLN A 82 6.41 -10.93 -14.18
N PHE A 83 5.78 -10.74 -15.34
CA PHE A 83 5.54 -9.41 -15.90
C PHE A 83 4.13 -8.96 -15.53
N THR A 84 4.00 -7.79 -14.92
CA THR A 84 2.69 -7.24 -14.55
C THR A 84 2.24 -6.12 -15.47
N GLY A 85 0.92 -5.95 -15.62
CA GLY A 85 0.34 -4.83 -16.36
C GLY A 85 0.56 -4.86 -17.88
N ILE A 86 0.71 -6.04 -18.48
CA ILE A 86 0.84 -6.18 -19.93
C ILE A 86 -0.51 -5.91 -20.59
N ILE A 87 -0.59 -4.79 -21.30
CA ILE A 87 -1.78 -4.39 -22.06
C ILE A 87 -1.81 -5.11 -23.41
N ILE A 88 -2.91 -5.83 -23.66
CA ILE A 88 -3.23 -6.50 -24.93
C ILE A 88 -4.36 -5.75 -25.61
N GLU A 89 -4.06 -5.20 -26.78
CA GLU A 89 -5.02 -4.49 -27.63
C GLU A 89 -5.67 -5.44 -28.66
N SER A 90 -6.91 -5.12 -29.05
CA SER A 90 -7.66 -5.86 -30.07
C SER A 90 -6.90 -5.89 -31.41
N ASN A 91 -6.78 -7.09 -32.00
CA ASN A 91 -6.10 -7.31 -33.29
C ASN A 91 -4.62 -6.85 -33.32
N GLN A 92 -3.95 -6.79 -32.17
CA GLN A 92 -2.51 -6.51 -32.11
C GLN A 92 -1.70 -7.69 -31.61
N VAL A 93 -0.42 -7.69 -32.02
CA VAL A 93 0.60 -8.62 -31.55
C VAL A 93 1.50 -7.87 -30.57
N LYS A 94 1.49 -8.27 -29.30
CA LYS A 94 2.42 -7.78 -28.29
C LYS A 94 3.70 -8.61 -28.34
N HIS A 95 4.85 -7.96 -28.50
CA HIS A 95 6.16 -8.60 -28.41
C HIS A 95 6.71 -8.53 -26.98
N LEU A 96 7.14 -9.67 -26.43
CA LEU A 96 7.71 -9.80 -25.08
C LEU A 96 8.92 -10.74 -25.09
N ASP A 97 10.12 -10.16 -25.19
CA ASP A 97 11.38 -10.91 -25.12
C ASP A 97 11.90 -10.95 -23.68
N VAL A 98 12.34 -12.11 -23.23
CA VAL A 98 12.62 -12.37 -21.81
C VAL A 98 13.95 -13.07 -21.64
N LYS A 99 14.72 -12.59 -20.65
CA LYS A 99 15.98 -13.21 -20.23
C LYS A 99 15.78 -13.85 -18.86
N LEU A 100 15.92 -15.17 -18.78
CA LEU A 100 15.83 -15.91 -17.53
C LEU A 100 17.20 -16.05 -16.89
N GLN A 101 17.23 -15.90 -15.57
CA GLN A 101 18.44 -16.10 -14.77
C GLN A 101 18.44 -17.52 -14.20
N GLU A 102 19.56 -18.22 -14.35
CA GLU A 102 19.76 -19.54 -13.76
C GLU A 102 19.59 -19.45 -12.24
N SER A 103 18.78 -20.33 -11.67
CA SER A 103 18.59 -20.44 -10.23
C SER A 103 19.50 -21.54 -9.74
N VAL A 104 20.48 -21.19 -8.90
CA VAL A 104 21.16 -22.18 -8.06
C VAL A 104 20.07 -22.72 -7.13
N LEU A 105 19.92 -24.04 -7.02
CA LEU A 105 18.93 -24.75 -6.19
C LEU A 105 18.98 -24.31 -4.70
N THR A 106 18.51 -23.11 -4.40
CA THR A 106 18.07 -22.66 -3.09
C THR A 106 16.56 -22.82 -3.12
N LEU A 107 16.02 -23.52 -2.13
CA LEU A 107 14.60 -23.88 -2.00
C LEU A 107 13.65 -22.68 -1.81
N GLU A 108 14.16 -21.46 -1.99
CA GLU A 108 13.43 -20.21 -1.89
C GLU A 108 13.15 -19.72 -3.32
N GLN A 109 11.89 -19.81 -3.72
CA GLN A 109 11.43 -19.35 -5.03
C GLN A 109 11.47 -17.82 -5.05
N ASP A 110 12.60 -17.24 -5.43
CA ASP A 110 12.66 -15.82 -5.79
C ASP A 110 11.84 -15.61 -7.07
N VAL A 111 10.60 -15.11 -6.92
CA VAL A 111 9.81 -14.61 -8.05
C VAL A 111 10.24 -13.18 -8.32
N ILE A 112 10.89 -12.95 -9.46
CA ILE A 112 11.25 -11.60 -9.89
C ILE A 112 10.01 -11.00 -10.57
N VAL A 113 9.32 -10.11 -9.85
CA VAL A 113 8.19 -9.34 -10.40
C VAL A 113 8.74 -8.11 -11.12
N ILE A 114 8.49 -8.02 -12.42
CA ILE A 114 8.86 -6.91 -13.28
C ILE A 114 7.58 -6.20 -13.70
N GLY A 115 7.24 -5.11 -13.01
CA GLY A 115 6.13 -4.23 -13.35
C GLY A 115 5.40 -3.68 -12.12
N GLU A 116 4.39 -2.85 -12.36
CA GLU A 116 3.57 -2.25 -11.31
C GLU A 116 2.57 -3.27 -10.73
N LYS A 117 2.37 -3.25 -9.41
CA LYS A 117 1.37 -4.11 -8.73
C LYS A 117 -0.01 -3.78 -9.31
N PRO A 118 -0.78 -4.76 -9.82
CA PRO A 118 -2.10 -4.48 -10.38
C PRO A 118 -3.01 -3.85 -9.32
N LEU A 119 -3.78 -2.83 -9.71
CA LEU A 119 -4.70 -2.11 -8.80
C LEU A 119 -5.78 -3.02 -8.19
N LEU A 120 -6.10 -4.14 -8.85
CA LEU A 120 -7.05 -5.13 -8.39
C LEU A 120 -6.50 -6.52 -8.70
N ASP A 121 -6.35 -7.34 -7.65
CA ASP A 121 -6.08 -8.77 -7.79
C ASP A 121 -7.43 -9.51 -7.90
N VAL A 122 -7.62 -10.23 -9.01
CA VAL A 122 -8.87 -10.98 -9.27
C VAL A 122 -8.94 -12.29 -8.48
N GLU A 123 -7.81 -12.75 -7.91
CA GLU A 123 -7.75 -13.91 -7.03
C GLU A 123 -8.04 -13.54 -5.57
N GLU A 124 -7.99 -12.24 -5.23
CA GLU A 124 -8.29 -11.73 -3.89
C GLU A 124 -9.81 -11.73 -3.64
N THR A 125 -10.23 -12.58 -2.70
CA THR A 125 -11.65 -12.67 -2.29
C THR A 125 -11.99 -11.70 -1.17
N GLN A 126 -10.97 -11.12 -0.54
CA GLN A 126 -11.12 -10.17 0.56
C GLN A 126 -11.50 -8.78 0.04
N SER A 127 -12.37 -8.09 0.79
CA SER A 127 -12.59 -6.65 0.60
C SER A 127 -11.45 -5.85 1.23
N LYS A 128 -10.27 -5.91 0.60
CA LYS A 128 -9.04 -5.25 1.05
C LYS A 128 -8.78 -3.95 0.28
N ARG A 129 -8.28 -2.94 1.00
CA ARG A 129 -7.70 -1.73 0.43
C ARG A 129 -6.29 -1.59 0.97
N THR A 130 -5.33 -1.42 0.07
CA THR A 130 -3.92 -1.23 0.39
C THR A 130 -3.56 0.19 0.00
N ILE A 131 -3.02 0.96 0.94
CA ILE A 131 -2.55 2.31 0.73
C ILE A 131 -1.03 2.25 0.79
N SER A 132 -0.39 2.55 -0.34
CA SER A 132 1.06 2.49 -0.45
C SER A 132 1.74 3.70 0.17
N ARG A 133 3.04 3.60 0.43
CA ARG A 133 3.88 4.72 0.83
C ARG A 133 3.71 5.95 -0.07
N GLU A 134 3.66 5.77 -1.37
CA GLU A 134 3.53 6.86 -2.34
C GLU A 134 2.16 7.56 -2.21
N ASP A 135 1.10 6.79 -1.98
CA ASP A 135 -0.23 7.35 -1.72
C ASP A 135 -0.28 8.14 -0.41
N ILE A 136 0.39 7.63 0.64
CA ILE A 136 0.48 8.32 1.95
C ILE A 136 1.27 9.62 1.82
N GLU A 137 2.41 9.61 1.12
CA GLU A 137 3.25 10.80 0.90
C GLU A 137 2.53 11.87 0.06
N ASN A 138 1.69 11.45 -0.89
CA ASN A 138 0.87 12.35 -1.70
C ASN A 138 -0.42 12.82 -1.00
N SER A 139 -0.76 12.22 0.15
CA SER A 139 -1.95 12.55 0.93
C SER A 139 -1.63 13.51 2.07
N ILE A 140 -2.60 14.36 2.46
CA ILE A 140 -2.47 15.24 3.62
C ILE A 140 -2.91 14.45 4.86
N VAL A 141 -2.02 13.59 5.35
CA VAL A 141 -2.24 12.73 6.52
C VAL A 141 -1.09 12.89 7.50
N GLU A 142 -1.41 12.90 8.79
CA GLU A 142 -0.39 13.03 9.84
C GLU A 142 -0.17 11.72 10.58
N SER A 143 -1.21 10.90 10.67
CA SER A 143 -1.21 9.63 11.41
C SER A 143 -1.81 8.48 10.61
N VAL A 144 -1.53 7.25 11.05
CA VAL A 144 -2.19 6.03 10.55
C VAL A 144 -3.72 6.18 10.59
N ALA A 145 -4.26 6.75 11.66
CA ALA A 145 -5.70 6.89 11.84
C ALA A 145 -6.32 7.74 10.72
N ASP A 146 -5.63 8.78 10.26
CA ASP A 146 -6.12 9.65 9.17
C ASP A 146 -6.14 8.90 7.83
N VAL A 147 -5.15 8.05 7.57
CA VAL A 147 -5.10 7.18 6.38
C VAL A 147 -6.26 6.20 6.38
N VAL A 148 -6.53 5.59 7.53
CA VAL A 148 -7.59 4.57 7.70
C VAL A 148 -8.98 5.19 7.59
N VAL A 149 -9.20 6.39 8.14
CA VAL A 149 -10.50 7.09 8.11
C VAL A 149 -10.89 7.56 6.71
N GLN A 150 -9.92 7.77 5.81
CA GLN A 150 -10.21 8.09 4.41
C GLN A 150 -10.77 6.90 3.62
N GLN A 151 -10.71 5.68 4.17
CA GLN A 151 -11.19 4.50 3.48
C GLN A 151 -12.72 4.37 3.51
N ALA A 152 -13.28 3.86 2.42
CA ALA A 152 -14.72 3.66 2.29
C ALA A 152 -15.25 2.69 3.34
N GLY A 153 -16.32 3.08 4.04
CA GLY A 153 -16.93 2.27 5.09
C GLY A 153 -16.22 2.36 6.44
N VAL A 154 -15.25 3.26 6.58
CA VAL A 154 -14.60 3.57 7.86
C VAL A 154 -15.10 4.92 8.37
N VAL A 155 -15.43 4.99 9.66
CA VAL A 155 -15.88 6.22 10.32
C VAL A 155 -15.16 6.37 11.66
N LYS A 156 -14.69 7.57 11.96
CA LYS A 156 -14.16 7.92 13.28
C LYS A 156 -15.25 8.59 14.13
N SER A 157 -15.55 8.04 15.29
CA SER A 157 -16.47 8.60 16.29
C SER A 157 -15.87 8.42 17.67
N ASP A 158 -15.95 9.43 18.54
CA ASP A 158 -15.42 9.39 19.92
C ASP A 158 -13.96 8.91 20.02
N ASN A 159 -13.13 9.37 19.08
CA ASN A 159 -11.73 8.97 18.93
C ASN A 159 -11.49 7.47 18.67
N ALA A 160 -12.54 6.75 18.27
CA ALA A 160 -12.50 5.34 17.90
C ALA A 160 -12.88 5.14 16.44
N ILE A 161 -12.35 4.09 15.83
CA ILE A 161 -12.61 3.75 14.42
C ILE A 161 -13.68 2.67 14.37
N HIS A 162 -14.65 2.85 13.48
CA HIS A 162 -15.75 1.95 13.21
C HIS A 162 -15.69 1.53 11.75
N ILE A 163 -15.65 0.22 11.48
CA ILE A 163 -15.58 -0.32 10.13
C ILE A 163 -16.92 -1.00 9.81
N ARG A 164 -17.57 -0.63 8.71
CA ARG A 164 -18.86 -1.20 8.28
C ARG A 164 -19.94 -1.23 9.39
N GLY A 165 -19.93 -0.25 10.29
CA GLY A 165 -20.91 -0.14 11.39
C GLY A 165 -20.64 -1.04 12.60
N GLY A 166 -19.51 -1.75 12.64
CA GLY A 166 -19.09 -2.52 13.81
C GLY A 166 -18.62 -1.63 14.97
N ARG A 167 -18.49 -2.23 16.15
CA ARG A 167 -17.96 -1.55 17.33
C ARG A 167 -16.45 -1.37 17.22
N SER A 168 -15.93 -0.37 17.93
CA SER A 168 -14.50 -0.04 17.88
C SER A 168 -13.58 -1.20 18.30
N TYR A 169 -14.05 -2.03 19.24
CA TYR A 169 -13.34 -3.22 19.74
C TYR A 169 -13.57 -4.49 18.92
N GLU A 170 -14.40 -4.43 17.88
CA GLU A 170 -14.59 -5.54 16.94
C GLU A 170 -13.58 -5.46 15.77
N ASN A 171 -12.77 -4.40 15.71
CA ASN A 171 -11.70 -4.26 14.74
C ASN A 171 -10.39 -4.85 15.30
N ALA A 172 -9.55 -5.44 14.48
CA ALA A 172 -8.17 -5.74 14.83
C ALA A 172 -7.23 -4.69 14.27
N PHE A 173 -6.22 -4.31 15.06
CA PHE A 173 -5.18 -3.38 14.67
C PHE A 173 -3.83 -4.04 14.85
N LEU A 174 -3.12 -4.23 13.75
CA LEU A 174 -1.84 -4.89 13.69
C LEU A 174 -0.79 -3.89 13.23
N LEU A 175 0.36 -3.92 13.89
CA LEU A 175 1.57 -3.23 13.49
C LEU A 175 2.64 -4.30 13.25
N ASP A 176 3.11 -4.42 12.00
CA ASP A 176 4.07 -5.43 11.57
C ASP A 176 3.66 -6.86 11.99
N GLY A 177 2.36 -7.14 11.91
CA GLY A 177 1.76 -8.43 12.29
C GLY A 177 1.51 -8.63 13.79
N VAL A 178 1.87 -7.66 14.65
CA VAL A 178 1.63 -7.72 16.09
C VAL A 178 0.42 -6.87 16.47
N SER A 179 -0.48 -7.40 17.30
CA SER A 179 -1.63 -6.63 17.77
C SER A 179 -1.18 -5.46 18.66
N VAL A 180 -1.64 -4.25 18.31
CA VAL A 180 -1.41 -3.01 19.07
C VAL A 180 -2.67 -2.53 19.77
N GLN A 181 -3.63 -3.43 19.91
CA GLN A 181 -4.91 -3.14 20.53
C GLN A 181 -4.75 -2.91 22.03
N ASP A 182 -5.36 -1.83 22.52
CA ASP A 182 -5.42 -1.51 23.95
C ASP A 182 -6.09 -2.68 24.69
N PRO A 183 -5.40 -3.33 25.64
CA PRO A 183 -5.95 -4.48 26.35
C PRO A 183 -7.13 -4.11 27.27
N LEU A 184 -7.30 -2.85 27.64
CA LEU A 184 -8.40 -2.36 28.48
C LEU A 184 -9.61 -1.93 27.64
N ALA A 185 -9.39 -1.05 26.65
CA ALA A 185 -10.46 -0.47 25.85
C ALA A 185 -10.82 -1.29 24.60
N GLY A 186 -9.94 -2.21 24.20
CA GLY A 186 -10.06 -2.94 22.95
C GLY A 186 -9.93 -2.02 21.72
N THR A 187 -9.34 -0.84 21.82
CA THR A 187 -9.21 0.10 20.68
C THR A 187 -7.79 0.12 20.12
N GLY A 188 -7.64 0.43 18.83
CA GLY A 188 -6.39 0.16 18.09
C GLY A 188 -5.27 1.17 18.16
N PHE A 189 -5.58 2.44 18.40
CA PHE A 189 -4.62 3.51 18.15
C PHE A 189 -4.41 4.35 19.42
N GLY A 190 -3.85 3.69 20.43
CA GLY A 190 -3.09 4.32 21.51
C GLY A 190 -1.61 4.59 21.14
N LEU A 191 -1.19 4.21 19.93
CA LEU A 191 0.15 4.46 19.38
C LEU A 191 0.11 5.61 18.38
N GLN A 192 0.82 6.68 18.70
CA GLN A 192 1.03 7.84 17.81
C GLN A 192 2.14 7.49 16.81
N LEU A 193 1.79 6.89 15.68
CA LEU A 193 2.71 6.64 14.57
C LEU A 193 2.55 7.71 13.50
N SER A 194 3.64 8.41 13.19
CA SER A 194 3.69 9.41 12.12
C SER A 194 3.49 8.76 10.75
N ALA A 195 2.77 9.43 9.86
CA ALA A 195 2.53 8.91 8.50
C ALA A 195 3.81 8.60 7.72
N ASN A 196 4.89 9.34 7.99
CA ASN A 196 6.20 9.20 7.35
C ASN A 196 7.02 7.97 7.80
N SER A 197 6.59 7.23 8.82
CA SER A 197 7.23 5.98 9.25
C SER A 197 6.51 4.74 8.72
N ILE A 198 5.44 4.95 7.95
CA ILE A 198 4.62 3.88 7.39
C ILE A 198 5.09 3.56 5.97
N GLU A 199 5.18 2.26 5.67
CA GLU A 199 5.42 1.74 4.32
C GLU A 199 4.10 1.41 3.63
N GLU A 200 3.18 0.76 4.35
CA GLU A 200 1.90 0.33 3.79
C GLU A 200 0.83 0.30 4.89
N VAL A 201 -0.40 0.69 4.55
CA VAL A 201 -1.58 0.44 5.39
C VAL A 201 -2.56 -0.43 4.62
N GLU A 202 -2.91 -1.57 5.16
CA GLU A 202 -3.95 -2.45 4.64
C GLU A 202 -5.19 -2.37 5.53
N VAL A 203 -6.33 -2.04 4.91
CA VAL A 203 -7.64 -2.04 5.57
C VAL A 203 -8.49 -3.13 4.93
N ILE A 204 -8.74 -4.20 5.68
CA ILE A 204 -9.56 -5.32 5.26
C ILE A 204 -10.91 -5.19 5.96
N THR A 205 -11.95 -4.96 5.16
CA THR A 205 -13.29 -4.68 5.68
C THR A 205 -14.18 -5.93 5.69
N GLY A 206 -13.74 -7.04 5.08
CA GLY A 206 -14.44 -8.32 5.13
C GLY A 206 -13.79 -9.40 4.27
N GLY A 207 -14.20 -10.65 4.46
CA GLY A 207 -13.65 -11.82 3.77
C GLY A 207 -12.30 -12.30 4.32
N TYR A 208 -11.79 -11.69 5.39
CA TYR A 208 -10.51 -12.04 6.01
C TYR A 208 -10.56 -13.39 6.72
N ASN A 209 -9.40 -14.06 6.79
CA ASN A 209 -9.27 -15.40 7.35
C ASN A 209 -9.30 -15.41 8.90
N ALA A 210 -9.44 -16.61 9.48
CA ALA A 210 -9.46 -16.82 10.92
C ALA A 210 -8.15 -16.46 11.65
N GLU A 211 -7.07 -16.17 10.91
CA GLU A 211 -5.78 -15.74 11.48
C GLU A 211 -5.89 -14.44 12.30
N PHE A 212 -6.88 -13.59 11.98
CA PHE A 212 -7.13 -12.35 12.71
C PHE A 212 -8.00 -12.54 13.97
N GLY A 213 -8.30 -13.80 14.33
CA GLY A 213 -8.86 -14.18 15.62
C GLY A 213 -10.19 -13.51 15.97
N GLN A 214 -10.15 -12.54 16.90
CA GLN A 214 -11.33 -11.88 17.47
C GLN A 214 -11.87 -10.73 16.60
N ALA A 215 -11.18 -10.38 15.51
CA ALA A 215 -11.67 -9.38 14.55
C ALA A 215 -13.01 -9.83 13.96
N THR A 216 -14.06 -9.03 14.14
CA THR A 216 -15.42 -9.32 13.62
C THR A 216 -15.91 -8.23 12.67
N SER A 217 -15.37 -7.02 12.75
CA SER A 217 -15.78 -5.85 11.96
C SER A 217 -14.78 -5.56 10.82
N GLY A 218 -13.50 -5.43 11.13
CA GLY A 218 -12.45 -5.18 10.15
C GLY A 218 -11.07 -5.39 10.71
N VAL A 219 -10.09 -5.41 9.83
CA VAL A 219 -8.67 -5.58 10.17
C VAL A 219 -7.91 -4.40 9.57
N VAL A 220 -7.09 -3.75 10.37
CA VAL A 220 -6.17 -2.71 9.95
C VAL A 220 -4.77 -3.22 10.22
N ASN A 221 -4.01 -3.49 9.16
CA ASN A 221 -2.63 -3.93 9.24
C ASN A 221 -1.72 -2.79 8.76
N VAL A 222 -0.80 -2.37 9.61
CA VAL A 222 0.14 -1.29 9.35
C VAL A 222 1.51 -1.90 9.23
N LYS A 223 2.18 -1.66 8.12
CA LYS A 223 3.57 -2.05 7.92
C LYS A 223 4.47 -0.82 8.06
N THR A 224 5.45 -0.87 8.96
CA THR A 224 6.43 0.20 9.12
C THR A 224 7.49 0.14 8.02
N ARG A 225 8.17 1.26 7.81
CA ARG A 225 9.31 1.33 6.88
C ARG A 225 10.46 0.49 7.39
N GLU A 226 11.13 -0.18 6.45
CA GLU A 226 12.32 -0.98 6.72
C GLU A 226 13.58 -0.26 6.22
N GLY A 227 14.74 -0.69 6.70
CA GLY A 227 16.03 -0.14 6.27
C GLY A 227 16.40 -0.64 4.88
N GLY A 228 16.91 0.27 4.03
CA GLY A 228 17.42 -0.08 2.71
C GLY A 228 18.95 -0.07 2.63
N ASN A 229 19.48 -0.41 1.46
CA ASN A 229 20.94 -0.45 1.21
C ASN A 229 21.56 0.96 1.08
N SER A 230 20.73 2.00 1.04
CA SER A 230 21.15 3.40 0.97
C SER A 230 20.68 4.14 2.21
N TYR A 231 21.51 5.06 2.71
CA TYR A 231 21.15 5.95 3.80
C TYR A 231 20.08 6.95 3.37
N HIS A 232 19.00 7.04 4.14
CA HIS A 232 17.94 8.03 3.98
C HIS A 232 17.71 8.74 5.32
N ALA A 233 17.46 10.04 5.25
CA ALA A 233 17.12 10.86 6.40
C ALA A 233 15.95 11.78 6.05
N TYR A 234 15.02 11.93 6.99
CA TYR A 234 13.89 12.85 6.91
C TYR A 234 13.82 13.65 8.20
N LEU A 235 13.58 14.95 8.09
CA LEU A 235 13.39 15.84 9.23
C LEU A 235 12.21 16.75 8.95
N SER A 236 11.28 16.84 9.90
CA SER A 236 10.12 17.72 9.83
C SER A 236 10.00 18.47 11.14
N TYR A 237 9.73 19.77 11.02
CA TYR A 237 9.40 20.62 12.15
C TYR A 237 8.11 21.37 11.81
N LYS A 238 7.06 21.10 12.57
CA LYS A 238 5.74 21.71 12.41
C LYS A 238 5.49 22.61 13.62
N ARG A 239 4.93 23.79 13.34
CA ARG A 239 4.45 24.72 14.36
C ARG A 239 3.13 25.32 13.94
N ASP A 240 2.26 25.62 14.89
CA ASP A 240 0.94 26.24 14.65
C ASP A 240 0.97 27.77 14.74
N ASN A 241 2.12 28.36 15.06
CA ASN A 241 2.33 29.80 15.14
C ASN A 241 3.27 30.31 14.03
N LEU A 242 3.01 31.53 13.55
CA LEU A 242 3.91 32.25 12.63
C LEU A 242 4.56 33.45 13.35
N GLY A 243 5.11 33.21 14.54
CA GLY A 243 5.82 34.21 15.34
C GLY A 243 4.96 35.01 16.32
N ASN A 244 3.68 34.67 16.49
CA ASN A 244 2.84 35.22 17.57
C ASN A 244 2.30 34.08 18.44
N GLU A 245 2.97 33.88 19.58
CA GLU A 245 2.67 32.83 20.57
C GLU A 245 1.53 33.22 21.53
N THR A 246 1.07 34.47 21.48
CA THR A 246 0.05 35.01 22.42
C THR A 246 -1.36 35.09 21.83
N SER A 247 -1.54 34.61 20.60
CA SER A 247 -2.85 34.59 19.95
C SER A 247 -3.75 33.55 20.60
N PRO A 248 -5.00 33.86 20.96
CA PRO A 248 -5.94 32.90 21.53
C PRO A 248 -6.38 31.79 20.55
N HIS A 249 -5.91 31.85 19.30
CA HIS A 249 -6.14 30.85 18.26
C HIS A 249 -4.94 29.93 18.01
N VAL A 250 -3.90 30.04 18.84
CA VAL A 250 -2.64 29.30 18.73
C VAL A 250 -2.47 28.50 20.01
N PHE A 251 -2.20 27.20 19.88
CA PHE A 251 -1.97 26.27 20.98
C PHE A 251 -0.47 26.05 21.24
N ASN A 252 0.37 26.78 20.51
CA ASN A 252 1.83 26.77 20.52
C ASN A 252 2.35 25.32 20.58
N ILE A 253 1.93 24.58 19.56
CA ILE A 253 2.28 23.18 19.37
C ILE A 253 3.48 23.14 18.44
N ASP A 254 4.56 22.54 18.93
CA ASP A 254 5.79 22.29 18.20
C ASP A 254 5.97 20.77 18.04
N ILE A 255 6.03 20.29 16.81
CA ILE A 255 6.24 18.87 16.50
C ILE A 255 7.55 18.74 15.74
N LEU A 256 8.48 17.96 16.29
CA LEU A 256 9.70 17.54 15.63
C LEU A 256 9.58 16.05 15.28
N GLU A 257 9.74 15.73 14.00
CA GLU A 257 9.80 14.35 13.52
C GLU A 257 11.10 14.11 12.78
N ALA A 258 11.77 13.00 13.06
CA ALA A 258 12.97 12.60 12.35
C ALA A 258 12.93 11.11 12.01
N ASN A 259 13.26 10.76 10.77
CA ASN A 259 13.45 9.38 10.34
C ASN A 259 14.86 9.18 9.80
N PHE A 260 15.46 8.04 10.13
CA PHE A 260 16.76 7.64 9.63
C PHE A 260 16.70 6.17 9.24
N SER A 261 17.20 5.84 8.05
CA SER A 261 17.29 4.45 7.62
C SER A 261 18.52 4.21 6.77
N GLY A 262 18.96 2.95 6.69
CA GLY A 262 20.12 2.58 5.88
C GLY A 262 20.76 1.27 6.31
N PRO A 263 21.94 0.94 5.74
CA PRO A 263 22.72 -0.19 6.19
C PRO A 263 23.23 0.06 7.61
N GLU A 264 23.16 -0.96 8.46
CA GLU A 264 23.52 -0.84 9.86
C GLU A 264 25.05 -0.66 9.99
N PRO A 265 25.52 0.46 10.59
CA PRO A 265 26.93 0.83 10.56
C PRO A 265 27.83 -0.09 11.41
N ILE A 266 27.32 -0.73 12.46
CA ILE A 266 28.12 -1.55 13.38
C ILE A 266 28.52 -2.87 12.70
N THR A 267 27.57 -3.57 12.10
CA THR A 267 27.76 -4.86 11.45
C THR A 267 28.45 -4.73 10.10
N SER A 268 28.18 -3.65 9.36
CA SER A 268 28.85 -3.38 8.08
C SER A 268 30.29 -2.87 8.24
N SER A 269 30.60 -2.08 9.28
CA SER A 269 31.89 -1.37 9.39
C SER A 269 32.72 -1.71 10.63
N LEU A 270 32.10 -2.01 11.78
CA LEU A 270 32.82 -2.25 13.06
C LEU A 270 33.09 -3.73 13.35
N LEU A 271 32.14 -4.64 13.11
CA LEU A 271 32.33 -6.08 13.36
C LEU A 271 33.43 -6.72 12.50
N PRO A 272 33.56 -6.38 11.20
CA PRO A 272 34.68 -6.86 10.38
C PRO A 272 36.03 -6.37 10.91
N LEU A 273 36.07 -5.20 11.56
CA LEU A 273 37.27 -4.62 12.16
C LEU A 273 37.80 -5.44 13.35
N ILE A 274 36.91 -6.14 14.07
CA ILE A 274 37.24 -7.03 15.20
C ILE A 274 37.25 -8.53 14.83
N GLY A 275 37.19 -8.85 13.53
CA GLY A 275 37.26 -10.22 13.02
C GLY A 275 35.96 -11.03 13.15
N ALA A 276 34.85 -10.41 13.55
CA ALA A 276 33.54 -11.03 13.60
C ALA A 276 32.80 -10.77 12.28
N LYS A 277 32.52 -11.82 11.50
CA LYS A 277 31.68 -11.73 10.29
C LYS A 277 30.34 -12.36 10.58
N ILE A 278 29.30 -11.53 10.70
CA ILE A 278 27.91 -12.01 10.72
C ILE A 278 27.49 -12.20 9.26
N PRO A 279 26.98 -13.39 8.87
CA PRO A 279 26.46 -13.60 7.52
C PRO A 279 25.15 -12.80 7.33
N GLY A 280 25.06 -12.03 6.24
CA GLY A 280 23.88 -11.22 5.89
C GLY A 280 24.15 -9.72 5.91
N GLU A 281 23.33 -8.97 5.16
CA GLU A 281 23.28 -7.50 5.24
C GLU A 281 22.22 -7.12 6.27
N ILE A 282 22.61 -6.35 7.28
CA ILE A 282 21.69 -5.84 8.31
C ILE A 282 21.42 -4.38 7.99
N THR A 283 20.14 -4.02 7.97
CA THR A 283 19.69 -2.64 7.78
C THR A 283 18.93 -2.17 9.02
N PHE A 284 18.76 -0.86 9.15
CA PHE A 284 17.99 -0.27 10.24
C PHE A 284 17.02 0.78 9.70
N PHE A 285 15.92 0.94 10.44
CA PHE A 285 15.00 2.06 10.33
C PHE A 285 14.73 2.58 11.74
N GLY A 286 14.80 3.90 11.91
CA GLY A 286 14.50 4.58 13.16
C GLY A 286 13.59 5.77 12.89
N ASN A 287 12.53 5.89 13.69
CA ASN A 287 11.63 7.04 13.74
C ASN A 287 11.74 7.69 15.13
N PHE A 288 11.69 9.02 15.14
CA PHE A 288 11.69 9.84 16.35
C PHE A 288 10.59 10.88 16.24
N TYR A 289 9.76 10.98 17.26
CA TYR A 289 8.66 11.93 17.35
C TYR A 289 8.71 12.65 18.69
N VAL A 290 8.68 13.98 18.65
CA VAL A 290 8.56 14.84 19.84
C VAL A 290 7.51 15.89 19.56
N GLY A 291 6.42 15.87 20.33
CA GLY A 291 5.43 16.93 20.38
C GLY A 291 5.56 17.71 21.68
N LEU A 292 5.81 19.00 21.59
CA LEU A 292 5.75 19.95 22.69
C LEU A 292 4.48 20.78 22.52
N SER A 293 3.72 20.95 23.60
CA SER A 293 2.57 21.84 23.63
C SER A 293 2.50 22.48 25.01
N ASP A 294 2.27 23.78 25.05
CA ASP A 294 1.99 24.53 26.28
C ASP A 294 0.46 24.67 26.55
N GLY A 295 -0.35 24.01 25.71
CA GLY A 295 -1.74 24.34 25.45
C GLY A 295 -2.82 23.69 26.32
N ILE A 296 -2.52 23.20 27.54
CA ILE A 296 -3.60 22.76 28.46
C ILE A 296 -4.18 23.95 29.25
N THR A 297 -3.48 25.09 29.33
CA THR A 297 -3.87 26.19 30.24
C THR A 297 -4.29 27.51 29.58
N GLN A 298 -3.97 27.74 28.31
CA GLN A 298 -4.25 29.04 27.67
C GLN A 298 -5.76 29.33 27.46
N GLY A 299 -6.61 28.30 27.39
CA GLY A 299 -8.07 28.48 27.28
C GLY A 299 -8.81 28.80 28.59
N TYR A 300 -8.18 28.54 29.75
CA TYR A 300 -8.81 28.70 31.07
C TYR A 300 -8.40 29.99 31.80
N TYR A 301 -7.30 30.62 31.42
CA TYR A 301 -6.91 31.92 31.95
C TYR A 301 -7.35 33.04 31.01
N LYS A 302 -8.61 33.46 31.11
CA LYS A 302 -9.03 34.79 30.67
C LYS A 302 -8.61 35.78 31.75
N PRO A 303 -7.62 36.67 31.53
CA PRO A 303 -7.21 37.64 32.54
C PRO A 303 -8.32 38.65 32.86
N GLU A 304 -9.27 38.84 31.93
CA GLU A 304 -10.42 39.70 32.12
C GLU A 304 -11.71 39.00 31.63
N PRO A 305 -12.76 38.91 32.46
CA PRO A 305 -14.08 38.50 32.01
C PRO A 305 -14.59 39.50 30.96
N TYR A 306 -15.17 38.98 29.86
CA TYR A 306 -15.85 39.84 28.89
C TYR A 306 -16.98 40.59 29.60
N GLN A 307 -16.85 41.91 29.73
CA GLN A 307 -17.93 42.75 30.23
C GLN A 307 -19.08 42.70 29.21
N LEU A 308 -20.12 41.94 29.52
CA LEU A 308 -21.34 41.91 28.73
C LEU A 308 -22.11 43.21 28.95
N VAL A 309 -22.13 44.08 27.95
CA VAL A 309 -22.95 45.30 27.98
C VAL A 309 -24.31 44.96 27.39
N SER A 310 -25.32 44.86 28.25
CA SER A 310 -26.71 44.71 27.81
C SER A 310 -27.21 46.00 27.18
N SER A 311 -27.69 45.93 25.93
CA SER A 311 -28.41 47.04 25.29
C SER A 311 -29.79 47.28 25.90
N THR A 312 -30.29 46.34 26.69
CA THR A 312 -31.62 46.36 27.32
C THR A 312 -31.60 47.10 28.67
N PHE A 313 -30.49 47.03 29.40
CA PHE A 313 -30.31 47.71 30.69
C PHE A 313 -29.15 48.71 30.56
N HIS A 314 -29.48 49.99 30.33
CA HIS A 314 -28.53 51.08 30.14
C HIS A 314 -27.29 50.97 31.05
N GLN A 315 -26.18 50.47 30.50
CA GLN A 315 -24.84 50.46 31.12
C GLN A 315 -24.72 49.73 32.47
N SER A 316 -25.53 48.71 32.74
CA SER A 316 -25.31 47.86 33.92
C SER A 316 -24.11 46.92 33.67
N ARG A 317 -23.05 47.05 34.47
CA ARG A 317 -21.86 46.18 34.42
C ARG A 317 -22.12 44.92 35.23
N PHE A 318 -22.12 43.76 34.60
CA PHE A 318 -22.14 42.47 35.28
C PHE A 318 -20.80 41.78 35.06
N ALA A 319 -20.25 41.24 36.16
CA ALA A 319 -18.99 40.50 36.20
C ALA A 319 -19.16 39.07 35.69
#